data_AF-A0A7V6H521-F1
#
_entry.id   AF-A0A7V6H521-F1
#
_cell.length_a   1.000
_cell.length_b   1.000
_cell.length_c   1.000
_cell.angle_alpha   90.00
_cell.angle_beta   90.00
_cell.angle_gamma   90.00
#
_symmetry.space_group_name_H-M   'P 1'
#
loop_
_entity.id
_entity.type
_entity.pdbx_description
1 polymer ?
#
loop_
_entity_poly.entity_id
_entity_poly.type
_entity_poly.pdbx_seq_one_letter_code
_entity_poly.pdbx_strand_id
1 'polypeptide(L)'
;MKKIVIYKSKYGATKRYALCIADKLICDAVSMDAISPEKLNNYDIIIIGSHIRMFKICFSGFVHTYADILKNKKIVFFAVGAMPPETPKEQEKLRAEALDNFLTDAPLYYLKGVWNKEDMTFFDRLIANIAEKAILKKFPEKLAEFKESGFNESAIAPITESVQEIEKG
;
A
#
# COMPACT_ATOMS: atom_id res chain seq x y z
N MET A 1 -13.00 6.79 17.60
CA MET A 1 -13.50 7.07 16.24
C MET A 1 -13.63 5.75 15.47
N LYS A 2 -14.56 5.59 14.52
CA LYS A 2 -14.69 4.31 13.79
C LYS A 2 -13.62 4.23 12.68
N LYS A 3 -12.86 3.14 12.68
CA LYS A 3 -11.69 2.90 11.81
C LYS A 3 -11.97 1.77 10.82
N ILE A 4 -11.38 1.85 9.63
CA ILE A 4 -11.37 0.75 8.65
C ILE A 4 -10.06 0.70 7.88
N VAL A 5 -9.57 -0.52 7.64
CA VAL A 5 -8.50 -0.81 6.68
C VAL A 5 -9.13 -1.30 5.38
N ILE A 6 -8.85 -0.58 4.30
CA ILE A 6 -9.31 -0.91 2.94
C ILE A 6 -8.08 -1.29 2.13
N TYR A 7 -8.08 -2.50 1.55
CA TYR A 7 -6.90 -2.99 0.85
C TYR A 7 -7.17 -3.57 -0.54
N LYS A 8 -6.17 -3.49 -1.42
CA LYS A 8 -6.12 -4.23 -2.69
C LYS A 8 -4.85 -5.05 -2.80
N SER A 9 -5.01 -6.38 -2.84
CA SER A 9 -3.90 -7.32 -2.87
C SER A 9 -4.04 -8.29 -4.03
N LYS A 10 -2.99 -8.41 -4.87
CA LYS A 10 -2.95 -9.40 -5.95
C LYS A 10 -2.38 -10.74 -5.48
N TYR A 11 -1.29 -10.71 -4.71
CA TYR A 11 -0.54 -11.89 -4.25
C TYR A 11 -0.47 -12.01 -2.73
N GLY A 12 -1.45 -11.44 -2.01
CA GLY A 12 -1.62 -11.65 -0.56
C GLY A 12 -0.75 -10.80 0.37
N ALA A 13 0.42 -10.30 -0.05
CA ALA A 13 1.31 -9.52 0.84
C ALA A 13 0.61 -8.29 1.45
N THR A 14 -0.05 -7.47 0.63
CA THR A 14 -0.85 -6.31 1.11
C THR A 14 -1.99 -6.73 2.02
N LYS A 15 -2.68 -7.84 1.71
CA LYS A 15 -3.77 -8.36 2.56
C LYS A 15 -3.23 -8.71 3.94
N ARG A 16 -2.07 -9.38 4.01
CA ARG A 16 -1.44 -9.75 5.28
C ARG A 16 -1.13 -8.51 6.12
N TYR A 17 -0.51 -7.49 5.54
CA TYR A 17 -0.29 -6.21 6.23
C TYR A 17 -1.60 -5.55 6.69
N ALA A 18 -2.62 -5.52 5.83
CA ALA A 18 -3.92 -4.93 6.17
C ALA A 18 -4.57 -5.62 7.38
N LEU A 19 -4.49 -6.95 7.46
CA LEU A 19 -5.00 -7.72 8.59
C LEU A 19 -4.21 -7.45 9.86
N CYS A 20 -2.87 -7.38 9.81
CA CYS A 20 -2.06 -7.03 10.97
C CYS A 20 -2.35 -5.60 11.48
N ILE A 21 -2.54 -4.64 10.57
CA ILE A 21 -2.91 -3.25 10.92
C ILE A 21 -4.28 -3.24 11.61
N ALA A 22 -5.26 -3.95 11.05
CA ALA A 22 -6.60 -4.02 11.59
C ALA A 22 -6.67 -4.68 12.97
N ASP A 23 -5.90 -5.76 13.17
CA ASP A 23 -5.76 -6.43 14.47
C ASP A 23 -5.19 -5.48 15.53
N LYS A 24 -4.08 -4.80 15.22
CA LYS A 24 -3.47 -3.82 16.15
C LYS A 24 -4.35 -2.62 16.47
N LEU A 25 -5.16 -2.17 15.51
CA LEU A 25 -6.06 -1.01 15.67
C LEU A 25 -7.46 -1.38 16.16
N ILE A 26 -7.75 -2.68 16.30
CA ILE A 26 -9.05 -3.25 16.66
C ILE A 26 -10.13 -2.67 15.74
N CYS A 27 -10.01 -2.93 14.44
CA CYS A 27 -10.91 -2.40 13.43
C CYS A 27 -11.17 -3.37 12.26
N ASP A 28 -12.08 -2.98 11.36
CA ASP A 28 -12.44 -3.80 10.20
C ASP A 28 -11.34 -3.78 9.13
N ALA A 29 -11.10 -4.92 8.47
CA ALA A 29 -10.29 -5.00 7.25
C ALA A 29 -11.11 -5.54 6.08
N VAL A 30 -11.17 -4.81 4.97
CA VAL A 30 -11.99 -5.18 3.80
C VAL A 30 -11.25 -4.97 2.48
N SER A 31 -11.55 -5.81 1.49
CA SER A 31 -11.08 -5.59 0.12
C SER A 31 -11.72 -4.32 -0.46
N MET A 32 -10.98 -3.57 -1.28
CA MET A 32 -11.50 -2.43 -2.05
C MET A 32 -12.74 -2.80 -2.88
N ASP A 33 -12.79 -4.03 -3.39
CA ASP A 33 -13.90 -4.51 -4.22
C ASP A 33 -15.21 -4.67 -3.43
N ALA A 34 -15.15 -4.63 -2.09
CA ALA A 34 -16.30 -4.76 -1.19
C ALA A 34 -16.74 -3.42 -0.58
N ILE A 35 -16.21 -2.29 -1.09
CA ILE A 35 -16.56 -0.95 -0.60
C ILE A 35 -17.72 -0.37 -1.41
N SER A 36 -18.69 0.20 -0.70
CA SER A 36 -19.72 1.08 -1.24
C SER A 36 -19.59 2.47 -0.60
N PRO A 37 -20.15 3.53 -1.23
CA PRO A 37 -20.25 4.86 -0.63
C PRO A 37 -20.86 4.84 0.77
N GLU A 38 -21.97 4.12 0.94
CA GLU A 38 -22.68 3.98 2.21
C GLU A 38 -21.80 3.37 3.30
N LYS A 39 -21.08 2.29 2.95
CA LYS A 39 -20.17 1.64 3.89
C LYS A 39 -19.04 2.57 4.28
N LEU A 40 -18.44 3.27 3.32
CA LEU A 40 -17.32 4.19 3.54
C LEU A 40 -17.70 5.36 4.45
N ASN A 41 -18.92 5.88 4.30
CA ASN A 41 -19.43 7.01 5.10
C ASN A 41 -19.52 6.70 6.60
N ASN A 42 -19.68 5.44 6.99
CA ASN A 42 -19.79 5.01 8.38
C ASN A 42 -18.48 5.08 9.18
N TYR A 43 -17.36 5.41 8.54
CA TYR A 43 -16.04 5.44 9.16
C TYR A 43 -15.46 6.86 9.17
N ASP A 44 -14.68 7.17 10.20
CA ASP A 44 -14.06 8.47 10.42
C ASP A 44 -12.60 8.48 9.94
N ILE A 45 -11.89 7.38 10.24
CA ILE A 45 -10.48 7.19 9.88
C ILE A 45 -10.39 6.02 8.89
N ILE A 46 -9.76 6.26 7.76
CA ILE A 46 -9.68 5.29 6.66
C ILE A 46 -8.20 5.03 6.36
N ILE A 47 -7.78 3.77 6.55
CA ILE A 47 -6.45 3.31 6.19
C ILE A 47 -6.56 2.64 4.82
N ILE A 48 -5.90 3.17 3.80
CA ILE A 48 -6.01 2.67 2.42
C ILE A 48 -4.67 2.10 1.97
N GLY A 49 -4.64 0.85 1.52
CA GLY A 49 -3.39 0.31 0.99
C GLY A 49 -3.49 -0.65 -0.17
N SER A 50 -2.42 -0.70 -0.97
CA SER A 50 -2.38 -1.54 -2.16
C SER A 50 -0.97 -1.99 -2.50
N HIS A 51 -0.86 -2.93 -3.42
CA HIS A 51 0.42 -3.31 -4.00
C HIS A 51 0.91 -2.26 -5.01
N ILE A 52 2.23 -2.15 -5.16
CA ILE A 52 2.88 -1.40 -6.23
C ILE A 52 3.07 -2.35 -7.41
N ARG A 53 2.60 -1.94 -8.59
CA ARG A 53 2.78 -2.68 -9.85
C ARG A 53 3.36 -1.73 -10.89
N MET A 54 4.51 -2.10 -11.47
CA MET A 54 5.17 -1.31 -12.53
C MET A 54 5.28 0.19 -12.17
N PHE A 55 5.79 0.49 -10.97
CA PHE A 55 5.92 1.85 -10.44
C PHE A 55 4.59 2.61 -10.28
N LYS A 56 3.45 1.93 -10.19
CA LYS A 56 2.15 2.54 -9.91
C LYS A 56 1.51 1.93 -8.68
N ILE A 57 0.95 2.77 -7.82
CA ILE A 57 0.22 2.32 -6.63
C ILE A 57 -1.22 2.00 -7.03
N CYS A 58 -1.65 0.77 -6.79
CA CYS A 58 -2.90 0.24 -7.34
C CYS A 58 -4.20 0.72 -6.65
N PHE A 59 -4.11 1.55 -5.61
CA PHE A 59 -5.27 2.22 -5.00
C PHE A 59 -5.65 3.53 -5.69
N SER A 60 -4.82 4.08 -6.60
CA SER A 60 -5.05 5.42 -7.18
C SER A 60 -6.45 5.58 -7.75
N GLY A 61 -6.89 4.63 -8.58
CA GLY A 61 -8.25 4.65 -9.14
C GLY A 61 -9.35 4.67 -8.07
N PHE A 62 -9.17 3.93 -6.97
CA PHE A 62 -10.12 3.93 -5.84
C PHE A 62 -10.16 5.31 -5.18
N VAL A 63 -9.01 5.93 -4.94
CA VAL A 63 -8.93 7.28 -4.33
C VAL A 63 -9.68 8.30 -5.19
N HIS A 64 -9.49 8.28 -6.51
CA HIS A 64 -10.21 9.17 -7.41
C HIS A 64 -11.72 8.89 -7.46
N THR A 65 -12.12 7.62 -7.50
CA THR A 65 -13.56 7.25 -7.50
C THR A 65 -14.28 7.72 -6.25
N TYR A 66 -13.63 7.69 -5.08
CA TYR A 66 -14.24 8.07 -3.80
C TYR A 66 -13.79 9.44 -3.28
N ALA A 67 -13.18 10.28 -4.12
CA ALA A 67 -12.58 11.55 -3.71
C ALA A 67 -13.54 12.46 -2.92
N ASP A 68 -14.80 12.57 -3.34
CA ASP A 68 -15.78 13.42 -2.65
C ASP A 68 -16.10 12.97 -1.21
N ILE A 69 -15.99 11.68 -0.93
CA ILE A 69 -16.17 11.15 0.42
C ILE A 69 -14.86 11.32 1.19
N LEU A 70 -13.75 10.92 0.58
CA LEU A 70 -12.43 10.88 1.19
C LEU A 70 -11.92 12.27 1.62
N LYS A 71 -12.29 13.35 0.92
CA LYS A 71 -11.88 14.73 1.27
C LYS A 71 -12.32 15.18 2.67
N ASN A 72 -13.36 14.54 3.22
CA ASN A 72 -13.91 14.86 4.54
C ASN A 72 -13.54 13.83 5.61
N LYS A 73 -12.55 12.97 5.36
CA LYS A 73 -12.16 11.86 6.24
C LYS A 73 -10.70 12.00 6.65
N LYS A 74 -10.35 11.43 7.80
CA LYS A 74 -8.94 11.32 8.21
C LYS A 74 -8.33 10.09 7.54
N ILE A 75 -7.23 10.24 6.82
CA ILE A 75 -6.72 9.19 5.92
C ILE A 75 -5.25 8.90 6.18
N VAL A 76 -4.91 7.61 6.14
CA VAL A 76 -3.53 7.11 6.13
C VAL A 76 -3.39 6.12 4.98
N PHE A 77 -2.34 6.26 4.18
CA PHE A 77 -2.06 5.38 3.06
C PHE A 77 -0.88 4.44 3.34
N PHE A 78 -0.91 3.26 2.72
CA PHE A 78 0.29 2.41 2.62
C PHE A 78 0.40 1.71 1.26
N ALA A 79 1.63 1.54 0.78
CA ALA A 79 1.91 0.87 -0.48
C ALA A 79 2.93 -0.25 -0.26
N VAL A 80 2.67 -1.42 -0.84
CA VAL A 80 3.49 -2.61 -0.64
C VAL A 80 4.16 -2.99 -1.96
N GLY A 81 5.48 -2.92 -2.01
CA GLY A 81 6.26 -3.29 -3.19
C GLY A 81 7.36 -4.28 -2.81
N ALA A 82 7.75 -5.16 -3.73
CA ALA A 82 8.91 -6.02 -3.49
C ALA A 82 10.20 -5.23 -3.33
N MET A 83 10.29 -4.14 -4.08
CA MET A 83 11.34 -3.13 -3.97
C MET A 83 10.65 -1.78 -3.75
N PRO A 84 10.31 -1.45 -2.49
CA PRO A 84 9.70 -0.16 -2.20
C PRO A 84 10.70 0.97 -2.50
N PRO A 85 10.22 2.20 -2.75
CA PRO A 85 11.09 3.35 -3.02
C PRO A 85 12.02 3.66 -1.83
N GLU A 86 13.31 3.82 -2.09
CA GLU A 86 14.36 4.02 -1.07
C GLU A 86 14.66 5.51 -0.85
N THR A 87 14.41 6.35 -1.86
CA THR A 87 14.72 7.78 -1.78
C THR A 87 13.46 8.64 -1.62
N PRO A 88 13.54 9.79 -0.92
CA PRO A 88 12.41 10.72 -0.82
C PRO A 88 11.87 11.17 -2.19
N LYS A 89 12.75 11.30 -3.19
CA LYS A 89 12.37 11.68 -4.56
C LYS A 89 11.51 10.62 -5.24
N GLU A 90 11.83 9.35 -5.07
CA GLU A 90 11.03 8.24 -5.62
C GLU A 90 9.69 8.11 -4.89
N GLN A 91 9.70 8.26 -3.56
CA GLN A 91 8.49 8.27 -2.74
C GLN A 91 7.54 9.40 -3.16
N GLU A 92 8.06 10.61 -3.37
CA GLU A 92 7.26 11.75 -3.79
C GLU A 92 6.69 11.57 -5.20
N LYS A 93 7.50 11.02 -6.13
CA LYS A 93 7.01 10.71 -7.47
C LYS A 93 5.84 9.73 -7.43
N LEU A 94 5.97 8.63 -6.67
CA LEU A 94 4.92 7.63 -6.53
C LEU A 94 3.68 8.21 -5.84
N ARG A 95 3.87 9.06 -4.82
CA ARG A 95 2.79 9.79 -4.15
C ARG A 95 2.02 10.64 -5.14
N ALA A 96 2.72 11.52 -5.86
CA ALA A 96 2.12 12.46 -6.80
C ALA A 96 1.34 11.72 -7.91
N GLU A 97 1.91 10.66 -8.47
CA GLU A 97 1.22 9.84 -9.48
C GLU A 97 0.00 9.09 -8.92
N ALA A 98 0.06 8.63 -7.67
CA ALA A 98 -1.02 7.85 -7.07
C ALA A 98 -2.20 8.71 -6.58
N LEU A 99 -1.90 9.96 -6.21
CA LEU A 99 -2.84 10.86 -5.57
C LEU A 99 -3.28 12.01 -6.48
N ASP A 100 -2.57 12.34 -7.57
CA ASP A 100 -2.90 13.44 -8.49
C ASP A 100 -3.17 14.77 -7.75
N ASN A 101 -2.31 15.11 -6.77
CA ASN A 101 -2.47 16.26 -5.86
C ASN A 101 -3.71 16.23 -4.95
N PHE A 102 -4.41 15.10 -4.83
CA PHE A 102 -5.50 14.91 -3.89
C PHE A 102 -5.00 14.31 -2.57
N LEU A 103 -5.38 14.88 -1.41
CA LEU A 103 -4.95 14.39 -0.09
C LEU A 103 -3.41 14.30 0.06
N THR A 104 -2.67 15.26 -0.50
CA THR A 104 -1.20 15.29 -0.48
C THR A 104 -0.62 15.28 0.94
N ASP A 105 -1.36 15.80 1.91
CA ASP A 105 -0.92 15.89 3.30
C ASP A 105 -1.15 14.60 4.10
N ALA A 106 -1.95 13.67 3.56
CA ALA A 106 -2.21 12.40 4.23
C ALA A 106 -0.92 11.55 4.27
N PRO A 107 -0.56 10.93 5.41
CA PRO A 107 0.63 10.06 5.50
C PRO A 107 0.58 8.91 4.50
N LEU A 108 1.70 8.59 3.87
CA LEU A 108 1.85 7.46 2.94
C LEU A 108 3.11 6.68 3.26
N TYR A 109 2.95 5.42 3.68
CA TYR A 109 4.03 4.53 4.07
C TYR A 109 4.34 3.50 2.98
N TYR A 110 5.61 3.17 2.81
CA TYR A 110 6.07 2.17 1.84
C TYR A 110 6.61 0.95 2.57
N LEU A 111 6.02 -0.21 2.33
CA LEU A 111 6.38 -1.47 2.97
C LEU A 111 7.03 -2.42 1.95
N LYS A 112 8.05 -3.15 2.40
CA LYS A 112 8.61 -4.26 1.63
C LYS A 112 7.59 -5.40 1.58
N GLY A 113 7.43 -5.99 0.40
CA GLY A 113 6.56 -7.12 0.12
C GLY A 113 7.35 -8.30 -0.41
N VAL A 114 6.69 -9.44 -0.58
CA VAL A 114 7.35 -10.67 -1.02
C VAL A 114 7.55 -10.66 -2.55
N TRP A 115 8.75 -11.00 -3.00
CA TRP A 115 9.03 -11.31 -4.41
C TRP A 115 8.93 -12.82 -4.64
N ASN A 116 7.70 -13.34 -4.73
CA ASN A 116 7.48 -14.74 -5.07
C ASN A 116 6.99 -14.86 -6.52
N LYS A 117 7.85 -15.34 -7.42
CA LYS A 117 7.52 -15.55 -8.83
C LYS A 117 6.62 -16.77 -9.07
N GLU A 118 6.57 -17.71 -8.14
CA GLU A 118 5.76 -18.92 -8.26
C GLU A 118 4.27 -18.61 -8.15
N ASP A 119 3.91 -17.67 -7.28
CA ASP A 119 2.53 -17.20 -7.07
C ASP A 119 2.03 -16.28 -8.20
N MET A 120 2.95 -15.80 -9.07
CA MET A 120 2.61 -14.86 -10.14
C MET A 120 1.93 -15.54 -11.32
N THR A 121 0.95 -14.84 -11.89
CA THR A 121 0.39 -15.18 -13.22
C THR A 121 1.49 -15.20 -14.29
N PHE A 122 1.29 -15.94 -15.40
CA PHE A 122 2.28 -16.04 -16.47
C PHE A 122 2.78 -14.67 -16.98
N PHE A 123 1.85 -13.75 -17.27
CA PHE A 123 2.19 -12.40 -17.75
C PHE A 123 2.97 -11.58 -16.72
N ASP A 124 2.56 -11.63 -15.45
CA ASP A 124 3.28 -10.92 -14.38
C ASP A 124 4.66 -11.48 -14.15
N ARG A 125 4.81 -12.81 -14.24
CA ARG A 125 6.10 -13.49 -14.12
C ARG A 125 7.05 -13.08 -15.25
N LEU A 126 6.54 -12.93 -16.46
CA LEU A 126 7.32 -12.42 -17.60
C LEU A 126 7.81 -10.99 -17.33
N ILE A 127 6.92 -10.10 -16.90
CA ILE A 127 7.27 -8.70 -16.56
C ILE A 127 8.28 -8.67 -15.41
N ALA A 128 8.07 -9.46 -14.36
CA ALA A 128 8.98 -9.56 -13.21
C ALA A 128 10.38 -10.01 -13.63
N ASN A 129 10.49 -11.02 -14.50
CA ASN A 129 11.78 -11.48 -15.02
C ASN A 129 12.51 -10.41 -15.86
N ILE A 130 11.78 -9.62 -16.65
CA ILE A 130 12.36 -8.50 -17.41
C ILE A 130 12.86 -7.41 -16.45
N ALA A 131 12.04 -7.04 -15.46
CA ALA A 131 12.40 -6.05 -14.46
C ALA A 131 13.62 -6.48 -13.64
N GLU A 132 13.64 -7.71 -13.13
CA GLU A 132 14.74 -8.31 -12.38
C GLU A 132 16.04 -8.27 -13.19
N LYS A 133 16.02 -8.69 -14.46
CA LYS A 133 17.19 -8.61 -15.34
C LYS A 133 17.67 -7.19 -15.55
N ALA A 134 16.76 -6.24 -15.77
CA ALA A 134 17.11 -4.84 -16.00
C ALA A 134 17.73 -4.21 -14.74
N ILE A 135 17.18 -4.52 -13.57
CA ILE A 135 17.68 -4.05 -12.27
C ILE A 135 19.06 -4.65 -12.00
N LEU A 136 19.22 -5.97 -12.10
CA LEU A 136 20.51 -6.63 -11.82
C LEU A 136 21.61 -6.24 -12.80
N LYS A 137 21.26 -5.89 -14.04
CA LYS A 137 22.23 -5.35 -15.01
C LYS A 137 22.77 -3.98 -14.56
N LYS A 138 21.94 -3.17 -13.90
CA LYS A 138 22.29 -1.81 -13.46
C LYS A 138 22.83 -1.77 -12.03
N PHE A 139 22.36 -2.67 -11.18
CA PHE A 139 22.59 -2.77 -9.74
C PHE A 139 22.73 -4.25 -9.34
N PRO A 140 23.87 -4.90 -9.64
CA PRO A 140 24.08 -6.32 -9.35
C PRO A 140 23.91 -6.69 -7.87
N GLU A 141 24.21 -5.75 -6.97
CA GLU A 141 24.12 -5.89 -5.52
C GLU A 141 22.69 -6.17 -5.02
N LYS A 142 21.66 -5.76 -5.77
CA LYS A 142 20.25 -5.96 -5.39
C LYS A 142 19.77 -7.41 -5.52
N LEU A 143 20.63 -8.34 -5.94
CA LEU A 143 20.31 -9.76 -6.04
C LEU A 143 19.79 -10.37 -4.73
N ALA A 144 20.36 -9.96 -3.60
CA ALA A 144 19.93 -10.45 -2.29
C ALA A 144 18.50 -10.00 -1.95
N GLU A 145 18.11 -8.79 -2.35
CA GLU A 145 16.79 -8.23 -2.05
C GLU A 145 15.64 -9.02 -2.69
N PHE A 146 15.89 -9.62 -3.87
CA PHE A 146 14.91 -10.50 -4.54
C PHE A 146 14.73 -11.85 -3.84
N LYS A 147 15.69 -12.27 -3.01
CA LYS A 147 15.68 -13.57 -2.32
C LYS A 147 15.18 -13.49 -0.88
N GLU A 148 15.19 -12.31 -0.27
CA GLU A 148 14.70 -12.11 1.09
C GLU A 148 13.17 -12.14 1.17
N SER A 149 12.62 -12.73 2.25
CA SER A 149 11.20 -12.61 2.54
C SER A 149 10.87 -11.16 2.88
N GLY A 150 10.15 -10.46 2.01
CA GLY A 150 9.89 -9.04 2.22
C GLY A 150 8.80 -8.69 3.24
N PHE A 151 8.05 -9.66 3.76
CA PHE A 151 7.05 -9.38 4.81
C PHE A 151 7.72 -9.19 6.18
N ASN A 152 7.44 -8.07 6.85
CA ASN A 152 7.86 -7.79 8.21
C ASN A 152 6.74 -7.08 8.98
N GLU A 153 6.09 -7.77 9.91
CA GLU A 153 4.96 -7.21 10.66
C GLU A 153 5.34 -5.95 11.46
N SER A 154 6.56 -5.86 11.99
CA SER A 154 7.02 -4.67 12.73
C SER A 154 7.04 -3.41 11.86
N ALA A 155 7.08 -3.54 10.53
CA ALA A 155 7.05 -2.42 9.60
C ALA A 155 5.72 -1.64 9.63
N ILE A 156 4.66 -2.18 10.26
CA ILE A 156 3.39 -1.46 10.38
C ILE A 156 3.35 -0.45 11.54
N ALA A 157 4.34 -0.43 12.42
CA ALA A 157 4.33 0.43 13.60
C ALA A 157 4.10 1.92 13.26
N PRO A 158 4.80 2.52 12.28
CA PRO A 158 4.57 3.92 11.91
C PRO A 158 3.14 4.20 11.40
N ILE A 159 2.52 3.22 10.74
CA ILE A 159 1.13 3.34 10.27
C ILE A 159 0.18 3.38 11.46
N THR A 160 0.36 2.45 12.41
CA THR A 160 -0.52 2.36 13.58
C THR A 160 -0.35 3.55 14.52
N GLU A 161 0.87 4.05 14.68
CA GLU A 161 1.18 5.24 15.49
C GLU A 161 0.51 6.49 14.91
N SER A 162 0.64 6.73 13.61
CA SER A 162 -0.02 7.89 12.99
C SER A 162 -1.54 7.81 13.02
N VAL A 163 -2.14 6.62 12.94
CA VAL A 163 -3.59 6.48 13.18
C VAL A 163 -3.96 6.84 14.62
N GLN A 164 -3.15 6.43 15.61
CA GLN A 164 -3.40 6.76 17.01
C GLN A 164 -3.21 8.25 17.30
N GLU A 165 -2.26 8.92 16.66
CA GLU A 165 -2.08 10.37 16.74
C GLU A 165 -3.29 11.11 16.16
N ILE A 166 -3.74 10.69 14.98
CA ILE A 166 -4.94 11.19 14.31
C ILE A 166 -6.19 11.00 15.17
N GLU A 167 -6.28 9.92 15.96
CA GLU A 167 -7.42 9.65 16.85
C GLU A 167 -7.39 10.50 18.13
N LYS A 168 -6.22 10.97 18.58
CA LYS A 168 -6.06 11.83 19.76
C LYS A 168 -6.30 13.32 19.48
N GLY A 169 -6.08 13.76 18.23
CA GLY A 169 -6.29 15.14 17.77
C GLY A 169 -7.70 15.38 17.25
#